data_AF-A0A2V7Q6L8-F1
#
_entry.id   AF-A0A2V7Q6L8-F1
#
_cell.length_a   1.000
_cell.length_b   1.000
_cell.length_c   1.000
_cell.angle_alpha   90.00
_cell.angle_beta   90.00
_cell.angle_gamma   90.00
#
_symmetry.space_group_name_H-M   'P 1'
#
loop_
_entity.id
_entity.type
_entity.pdbx_description
1 polymer ?
#
loop_
_entity_poly.entity_id
_entity_poly.type
_entity_poly.pdbx_seq_one_letter_code
_entity_poly.pdbx_strand_id
1 'polypeptide(L)'
;MKRVWVAGILLLVAAPVTAQQGDRWQITLNDGTIFWELHLVRFRGDTLAVQQGDSTLRFPIKLVDELRLVRKAERRQAAEPNRYGGVLGGSDDEVYRLTLYDLAERRQIVAQIFKDHTPAPSP
;
A
#
# COMPACT_ATOMS: atom_id res chain seq x y z
N MET A 1 -32.73 36.86 30.42
CA MET A 1 -32.54 36.05 29.19
C MET A 1 -31.05 35.96 28.91
N LYS A 2 -30.39 34.83 29.19
CA LYS A 2 -28.94 34.65 28.98
C LYS A 2 -28.73 33.68 27.81
N ARG A 3 -28.21 34.19 26.70
CA ARG A 3 -27.85 33.41 25.50
C ARG A 3 -26.53 32.71 25.75
N VAL A 4 -26.55 31.38 25.79
CA VAL A 4 -25.34 30.55 25.83
C VAL A 4 -24.93 30.27 24.39
N TRP A 5 -23.73 30.71 24.01
CA TRP A 5 -23.12 30.33 22.74
C TRP A 5 -22.38 29.01 22.95
N VAL A 6 -22.84 27.94 22.31
CA VAL A 6 -22.10 26.68 22.24
C VAL A 6 -21.14 26.79 21.07
N ALA A 7 -19.85 27.00 21.36
CA ALA A 7 -18.79 26.86 20.37
C ALA A 7 -18.56 25.37 20.13
N GLY A 8 -18.92 24.89 18.93
CA GLY A 8 -18.65 23.53 18.49
C GLY A 8 -17.15 23.33 18.25
N ILE A 9 -16.52 22.49 19.06
CA ILE A 9 -15.17 21.99 18.82
C ILE A 9 -15.27 20.91 17.74
N LEU A 10 -14.83 21.22 16.52
CA LEU A 10 -14.58 20.23 15.48
C LEU A 10 -13.31 19.45 15.85
N LEU A 11 -13.49 18.26 16.44
CA LEU A 11 -12.42 17.28 16.57
C LEU A 11 -12.11 16.71 15.18
N LEU A 12 -11.10 17.27 14.51
CA LEU A 12 -10.44 16.59 13.40
C LEU A 12 -9.71 15.38 13.97
N VAL A 13 -10.33 14.20 13.84
CA VAL A 13 -9.67 12.91 14.06
C VAL A 13 -8.61 12.77 12.96
N ALA A 14 -7.36 13.13 13.27
CA ALA A 14 -6.23 12.80 12.43
C ALA A 14 -5.99 11.29 12.55
N ALA A 15 -6.33 10.55 11.50
CA ALA A 15 -5.92 9.15 11.40
C ALA A 15 -4.39 9.05 11.51
N PRO A 16 -3.84 8.03 12.17
CA PRO A 16 -2.39 7.86 12.29
C PRO A 16 -1.80 7.64 10.89
N VAL A 17 -1.09 8.64 10.38
CA VAL A 17 -0.26 8.52 9.19
C VAL A 17 0.94 7.65 9.57
N THR A 18 1.03 6.45 9.01
CA THR A 18 2.16 5.56 9.29
C THR A 18 3.26 5.91 8.30
N ALA A 19 4.33 6.54 8.79
CA ALA A 19 5.55 6.66 8.00
C ALA A 19 6.08 5.25 7.71
N GLN A 20 6.57 5.01 6.49
CA GLN A 20 6.91 3.69 5.93
C GLN A 20 8.05 2.91 6.66
N GLN A 21 8.37 3.21 7.92
CA GLN A 21 9.41 2.52 8.69
C GLN A 21 9.05 1.03 8.88
N GLY A 22 9.55 0.18 7.98
CA GLY A 22 9.38 -1.27 8.00
C GLY A 22 8.28 -1.82 7.08
N ASP A 23 7.57 -0.97 6.34
CA ASP A 23 6.58 -1.38 5.34
C ASP A 23 7.30 -1.95 4.10
N ARG A 24 6.97 -3.20 3.75
CA ARG A 24 7.51 -3.91 2.58
C ARG A 24 6.39 -4.21 1.62
N TRP A 25 6.49 -3.69 0.41
CA TRP A 25 5.46 -3.83 -0.60
C TRP A 25 5.79 -4.94 -1.60
N GLN A 26 4.74 -5.54 -2.14
CA GLN A 26 4.77 -6.40 -3.31
C GLN A 26 3.89 -5.79 -4.39
N ILE A 27 4.33 -5.89 -5.64
CA ILE A 27 3.55 -5.53 -6.83
C ILE A 27 3.37 -6.77 -7.69
N THR A 28 2.15 -7.02 -8.13
CA THR A 28 1.85 -8.00 -9.20
C THR A 28 1.44 -7.23 -10.45
N LEU A 29 2.09 -7.51 -11.57
CA LEU A 29 1.77 -6.93 -12.87
C LEU A 29 0.76 -7.79 -13.64
N ASN A 30 0.17 -7.21 -14.67
CA ASN A 30 -0.84 -7.85 -15.52
C ASN A 30 -0.34 -9.06 -16.33
N ASP A 31 0.97 -9.20 -16.49
CA ASP A 31 1.61 -10.36 -17.10
C ASP A 31 1.93 -11.48 -16.09
N GLY A 32 1.55 -11.28 -14.82
CA GLY A 32 1.82 -12.19 -13.72
C GLY A 32 3.18 -12.02 -13.07
N THR A 33 4.01 -11.08 -13.52
CA THR A 33 5.31 -10.79 -12.89
C THR A 33 5.09 -10.22 -11.49
N ILE A 34 5.84 -10.74 -10.51
CA ILE A 34 5.76 -10.31 -9.11
C ILE A 34 7.09 -9.69 -8.67
N PHE A 35 7.02 -8.47 -8.13
CA PHE A 35 8.14 -7.77 -7.50
C PHE A 35 7.93 -7.72 -5.99
N TRP A 36 8.98 -8.04 -5.24
CA TRP A 36 8.98 -8.14 -3.77
C TRP A 36 9.93 -7.12 -3.14
N GLU A 37 9.77 -6.93 -1.82
CA GLU A 37 10.63 -6.07 -0.98
C GLU A 37 10.75 -4.64 -1.51
N LEU A 38 9.62 -4.11 -1.95
CA LEU A 38 9.52 -2.79 -2.52
C LEU A 38 9.24 -1.74 -1.46
N HIS A 39 9.74 -0.54 -1.70
CA HIS A 39 9.41 0.64 -0.91
C HIS A 39 8.71 1.68 -1.79
N LEU A 40 7.60 2.28 -1.31
CA LEU A 40 6.95 3.37 -2.02
C LEU A 40 7.88 4.59 -2.05
N VAL A 41 8.02 5.22 -3.22
CA VAL A 41 8.84 6.43 -3.37
C VAL A 41 7.97 7.60 -3.77
N ARG A 42 7.21 7.44 -4.86
CA ARG A 42 6.35 8.51 -5.37
C ARG A 42 5.23 7.97 -6.25
N PHE A 43 4.10 8.65 -6.22
CA PHE A 43 3.07 8.50 -7.24
C PHE A 43 2.80 9.85 -7.90
N ARG A 44 2.86 9.91 -9.24
CA ARG A 44 2.58 11.12 -10.02
C ARG A 44 1.94 10.78 -11.35
N GLY A 45 0.82 11.43 -11.66
CA GLY A 45 0.01 11.09 -12.83
C GLY A 45 -0.45 9.64 -12.71
N ASP A 46 0.08 8.79 -13.58
CA ASP A 46 -0.22 7.35 -13.62
C ASP A 46 1.00 6.47 -13.35
N THR A 47 2.09 7.08 -12.89
CA THR A 47 3.36 6.37 -12.67
C THR A 47 3.61 6.19 -11.18
N LEU A 48 3.68 4.93 -10.78
CA LEU A 48 4.12 4.49 -9.47
C LEU A 48 5.64 4.26 -9.50
N ALA A 49 6.37 5.02 -8.69
CA ALA A 49 7.79 4.83 -8.46
C ALA A 49 7.99 4.11 -7.13
N VAL A 50 8.77 3.04 -7.17
CA VAL A 50 9.16 2.23 -6.01
C VAL A 50 10.66 1.99 -6.00
N GLN A 51 11.22 1.78 -4.82
CA GLN A 51 12.60 1.39 -4.64
C GLN A 51 12.68 -0.13 -4.38
N GLN A 52 13.65 -0.79 -4.99
CA GLN A 52 14.01 -2.18 -4.76
C GLN A 52 15.53 -2.26 -4.60
N GLY A 53 16.01 -2.52 -3.39
CA GLY A 53 17.43 -2.32 -3.06
C GLY A 53 17.87 -0.90 -3.42
N ASP A 54 18.94 -0.79 -4.21
CA ASP A 54 19.47 0.50 -4.66
C ASP A 54 18.83 1.03 -5.96
N SER A 55 17.88 0.28 -6.53
CA SER A 55 17.24 0.62 -7.81
C SER A 55 15.88 1.27 -7.61
N THR A 56 15.55 2.27 -8.44
CA THR A 56 14.20 2.82 -8.53
C THR A 56 13.50 2.30 -9.78
N LEU A 57 12.43 1.54 -9.57
CA LEU A 57 11.56 1.02 -10.63
C LEU A 57 10.34 1.94 -10.82
N ARG A 58 9.80 1.95 -12.04
CA ARG A 58 8.65 2.79 -12.40
C ARG A 58 7.63 1.96 -13.16
N PHE A 59 6.39 1.98 -12.69
CA PHE A 59 5.30 1.21 -13.25
C PHE A 59 4.13 2.13 -13.63
N PRO A 60 3.62 2.06 -14.87
CA PRO A 60 2.30 2.58 -15.19
C PRO A 60 1.24 1.79 -14.39
N ILE A 61 0.38 2.47 -13.63
CA ILE A 61 -0.62 1.80 -12.77
C ILE A 61 -1.65 0.98 -13.56
N LYS A 62 -1.78 1.21 -14.87
CA LYS A 62 -2.60 0.37 -15.75
C LYS A 62 -2.07 -1.05 -15.90
N LEU A 63 -0.78 -1.26 -15.65
CA LEU A 63 -0.12 -2.57 -15.71
C LEU A 63 -0.04 -3.22 -14.33
N VAL A 64 -0.41 -2.51 -13.27
CA VAL A 64 -0.37 -3.01 -11.90
C VAL A 64 -1.73 -3.59 -11.56
N ASP A 65 -1.73 -4.88 -11.25
CA ASP A 65 -2.94 -5.64 -10.94
C ASP A 65 -3.19 -5.73 -9.43
N GLU A 66 -2.14 -5.85 -8.64
CA GLU A 66 -2.22 -5.90 -7.17
C GLU A 66 -1.06 -5.13 -6.55
N LEU A 67 -1.35 -4.33 -5.51
CA LEU A 67 -0.37 -3.93 -4.50
C LEU A 67 -0.69 -4.66 -3.20
N ARG A 68 0.34 -5.16 -2.54
CA ARG A 68 0.22 -5.81 -1.23
C ARG A 68 1.24 -5.24 -0.28
N LEU A 69 0.79 -4.74 0.87
CA LEU A 69 1.66 -4.44 2.00
C LEU A 69 1.88 -5.72 2.79
N VAL A 70 3.10 -6.24 2.72
CA VAL A 70 3.51 -7.45 3.43
C VAL A 70 3.81 -7.10 4.87
N ARG A 71 2.91 -7.47 5.78
CA ARG A 71 3.17 -7.32 7.21
C ARG A 71 4.18 -8.37 7.65
N LYS A 72 4.98 -8.07 8.68
CA LYS A 72 5.82 -9.11 9.31
C LYS A 72 4.87 -10.13 9.92
N ALA A 73 4.68 -11.25 9.23
CA ALA A 73 4.19 -12.45 9.87
C ALA A 73 5.14 -12.75 11.04
N GLU A 74 4.65 -12.68 12.27
CA GLU A 74 5.23 -13.53 13.30
C GLU A 74 5.20 -14.94 12.72
N ARG A 75 6.40 -15.49 12.49
CA ARG A 75 6.63 -16.79 11.85
C ARG A 75 5.86 -17.86 12.63
N ARG A 76 4.58 -18.10 12.30
CA ARG A 76 3.89 -19.32 12.68
C ARG A 76 4.41 -20.37 11.71
N GLN A 77 5.44 -21.08 12.17
CA GLN A 77 6.03 -22.22 11.48
C GLN A 77 4.92 -23.21 11.12
N ALA A 78 4.62 -23.34 9.83
CA ALA A 78 3.94 -24.50 9.28
C ALA A 78 4.54 -24.74 7.89
N ALA A 79 5.75 -25.30 7.88
CA ALA A 79 6.22 -26.02 6.71
C ALA A 79 5.42 -27.33 6.64
N GLU A 80 4.33 -27.34 5.87
CA GLU A 80 3.66 -28.58 5.48
C GLU A 80 4.15 -28.98 4.08
N PRO A 81 4.87 -30.10 3.95
CA PRO A 81 5.49 -30.49 2.70
C PRO A 81 4.50 -31.25 1.81
N ASN A 82 3.49 -30.58 1.23
CA ASN A 82 2.80 -31.10 0.03
C ASN A 82 1.81 -30.18 -0.71
N ARG A 83 1.92 -28.85 -0.65
CA ARG A 83 1.04 -27.95 -1.42
C ARG A 83 1.79 -27.16 -2.48
N TYR A 84 1.67 -27.62 -3.73
CA TYR A 84 1.86 -26.78 -4.91
C TYR A 84 0.78 -25.69 -4.93
N GLY A 85 1.18 -24.43 -5.09
CA GLY A 85 0.26 -23.34 -5.49
C GLY A 85 -0.33 -22.49 -4.37
N GLY A 86 0.46 -21.49 -3.93
CA GLY A 86 0.05 -20.13 -3.58
C GLY A 86 -1.26 -19.91 -2.80
N VAL A 87 -1.13 -19.76 -1.48
CA VAL A 87 -1.69 -18.60 -0.74
C VAL A 87 -0.77 -18.34 0.45
N LEU A 88 0.40 -17.74 0.21
CA LEU A 88 1.18 -17.11 1.27
C LEU A 88 0.76 -15.63 1.36
N GLY A 89 -0.52 -15.39 1.68
CA GLY A 89 -0.97 -14.10 2.16
C GLY A 89 -1.06 -14.20 3.67
N GLY A 90 -0.27 -13.42 4.41
CA GLY A 90 -0.49 -13.29 5.85
C GLY A 90 -1.92 -12.79 6.07
N SER A 91 -2.63 -13.31 7.06
CA SER A 91 -4.01 -12.90 7.37
C SER A 91 -4.15 -11.40 7.67
N ASP A 92 -3.03 -10.70 7.86
CA ASP A 92 -2.93 -9.29 8.22
C ASP A 92 -2.34 -8.43 7.08
N ASP A 93 -2.08 -8.98 5.90
CA ASP A 93 -1.59 -8.21 4.76
C ASP A 93 -2.70 -7.29 4.21
N GLU A 94 -2.34 -6.04 3.92
CA GLU A 94 -3.25 -5.12 3.22
C GLU A 94 -3.11 -5.34 1.72
N VAL A 95 -4.21 -5.72 1.07
CA VAL A 95 -4.22 -6.13 -0.35
C VAL A 95 -5.14 -5.23 -1.16
N TYR A 96 -4.57 -4.57 -2.15
CA TYR A 96 -5.26 -3.67 -3.08
C TYR A 96 -5.30 -4.29 -4.47
N ARG A 97 -6.42 -4.95 -4.81
CA ARG A 97 -6.65 -5.53 -6.14
C ARG A 97 -7.12 -4.45 -7.12
N LEU A 98 -6.18 -3.85 -7.84
CA LEU A 98 -6.45 -2.76 -8.77
C LEU A 98 -7.21 -3.23 -10.02
N THR A 99 -7.13 -4.51 -10.39
CA THR A 99 -7.87 -5.08 -11.52
C THR A 99 -9.38 -4.88 -11.47
N LEU A 100 -9.94 -4.71 -10.26
CA LEU A 100 -11.37 -4.52 -10.02
C LEU A 100 -11.88 -3.12 -10.39
N TYR A 101 -10.97 -2.19 -10.70
CA TYR A 101 -11.26 -0.78 -10.83
C TYR A 101 -10.81 -0.23 -12.17
N ASP A 102 -11.50 0.81 -12.64
CA ASP A 102 -11.08 1.56 -13.81
C ASP A 102 -9.82 2.40 -13.52
N LEU A 103 -9.23 3.01 -14.55
CA LEU A 103 -7.98 3.74 -14.38
C LEU A 103 -8.13 4.98 -13.48
N ALA A 104 -9.30 5.64 -13.45
CA ALA A 104 -9.52 6.80 -12.61
C ALA A 104 -9.64 6.41 -11.13
N GLU A 105 -10.37 5.33 -10.84
CA GLU A 105 -10.48 4.74 -9.51
C GLU A 105 -9.13 4.22 -9.00
N ARG A 106 -8.35 3.54 -9.87
CA ARG A 106 -6.99 3.10 -9.52
C ARG A 106 -6.11 4.28 -9.09
N ARG A 107 -6.18 5.43 -9.78
CA ARG A 107 -5.44 6.63 -9.37
C ARG A 107 -5.83 7.08 -7.97
N GLN A 108 -7.13 7.09 -7.67
CA GLN A 108 -7.63 7.51 -6.36
C GLN A 108 -7.15 6.56 -5.26
N ILE A 109 -7.23 5.25 -5.49
CA ILE A 109 -6.75 4.22 -4.56
C ILE A 109 -5.25 4.37 -4.31
N VAL A 110 -4.43 4.46 -5.36
CA VAL A 110 -2.97 4.60 -5.19
C VAL A 110 -2.62 5.93 -4.54
N ALA A 111 -3.30 7.03 -4.88
CA ALA A 111 -3.11 8.30 -4.19
C ALA A 111 -3.47 8.21 -2.70
N GLN A 112 -4.49 7.42 -2.34
CA GLN A 112 -4.88 7.20 -0.96
C GLN A 112 -3.84 6.35 -0.21
N ILE A 113 -3.33 5.29 -0.83
CA ILE A 113 -2.22 4.48 -0.28
C ILE A 113 -1.03 5.38 0.08
N PHE A 114 -0.65 6.33 -0.78
CA PHE A 114 0.46 7.25 -0.50
C PHE A 114 0.19 8.26 0.62
N LYS A 115 -1.08 8.52 0.95
CA LYS A 115 -1.44 9.33 2.13
C LYS A 115 -1.35 8.49 3.39
N ASP A 116 -1.87 7.27 3.34
CA ASP A 116 -1.97 6.37 4.50
C ASP A 116 -0.59 5.79 4.87
N HIS A 117 0.22 5.49 3.86
CA HIS A 117 1.59 4.98 3.94
C HIS A 117 2.55 6.01 3.36
N THR A 118 2.75 7.10 4.10
CA THR A 118 3.60 8.19 3.62
C THR A 118 5.03 7.66 3.44
N PRO A 119 5.62 7.80 2.22
CA PRO A 119 7.00 7.41 1.99
C PRO A 119 7.93 8.07 3.00
N ALA A 120 8.89 7.30 3.52
CA ALA A 120 9.92 7.90 4.34
C ALA A 120 10.67 8.96 3.50
N PRO A 121 11.06 10.11 4.10
CA PRO A 121 11.91 11.06 3.41
C PRO A 121 13.18 10.32 2.96
N SER A 122 13.45 10.33 1.65
CA SER A 122 14.70 9.78 1.12
C SER A 122 15.86 10.52 1.82
N PRO A 123 16.87 9.82 2.34
CA PRO A 123 18.06 10.46 2.89
C PRO A 123 18.79 11.30 1.84
#